data_AF-A0A382HZM5-F1
#
_entry.id   AF-A0A382HZM5-F1
#
_cell.length_a   1.000
_cell.length_b   1.000
_cell.length_c   1.000
_cell.angle_alpha   90.00
_cell.angle_beta   90.00
_cell.angle_gamma   90.00
#
_symmetry.space_group_name_H-M   'P 1'
#
loop_
_entity.id
_entity.type
_entity.pdbx_description
1 polymer ?
#
loop_
_entity_poly.entity_id
_entity_poly.type
_entity_poly.pdbx_seq_one_letter_code
_entity_poly.pdbx_strand_id
1 'polypeptide(L)'
;MKEYLKAINQSKEPLMDSEDEMWEKKYSPFISNRCLYPFSDTILLVNEMNIYNGLDNKLQFQFLLNSIRSRKRFAPWLKTSKIKNLETIKKYFGYSDQRAKEVLNVLKDEDISYMETKLEKGGK
;
A
#
# COMPACT_ATOMS: atom_id res chain seq x y z
N MET A 1 9.69 7.95 -10.82
CA MET A 1 8.64 6.96 -10.48
C MET A 1 7.62 6.71 -11.59
N LYS A 2 6.93 7.76 -12.09
CA LYS A 2 6.00 7.60 -13.23
C LYS A 2 6.66 6.99 -14.46
N GLU A 3 7.93 7.31 -14.70
CA GLU A 3 8.74 6.77 -15.81
C GLU A 3 8.94 5.25 -15.70
N TYR A 4 9.29 4.70 -14.53
CA TYR A 4 9.42 3.23 -14.37
C TYR A 4 8.10 2.51 -14.66
N LEU A 5 6.98 3.06 -14.17
CA LEU A 5 5.66 2.46 -14.45
C LEU A 5 5.29 2.55 -15.93
N LYS A 6 5.67 3.65 -16.60
CA LYS A 6 5.49 3.80 -18.05
C LYS A 6 6.37 2.80 -18.81
N ALA A 7 7.63 2.62 -18.40
CA ALA A 7 8.54 1.63 -18.97
C ALA A 7 7.98 0.20 -18.82
N ILE A 8 7.61 -0.19 -17.60
CA ILE A 8 7.07 -1.52 -17.32
C ILE A 8 5.74 -1.76 -18.07
N ASN A 9 4.85 -0.78 -18.13
CA ASN A 9 3.52 -0.99 -18.72
C ASN A 9 3.45 -0.72 -20.22
N GLN A 10 4.25 0.17 -20.78
CA GLN A 10 4.04 0.70 -22.13
C GLN A 10 5.32 0.79 -22.96
N SER A 11 6.28 1.63 -22.57
CA SER A 11 7.41 1.97 -23.47
C SER A 11 8.45 0.85 -23.59
N LYS A 12 8.54 -0.05 -22.60
CA LYS A 12 9.53 -1.14 -22.56
C LYS A 12 10.99 -0.68 -22.64
N GLU A 13 11.24 0.56 -22.25
CA GLU A 13 12.58 1.14 -22.21
C GLU A 13 13.34 0.63 -20.96
N PRO A 14 14.55 0.10 -21.12
CA PRO A 14 15.37 -0.37 -20.01
C PRO A 14 16.08 0.81 -19.32
N LEU A 15 15.34 1.56 -18.50
CA LEU A 15 15.85 2.80 -17.86
C LEU A 15 17.14 2.60 -17.02
N MET A 16 17.31 1.43 -16.41
CA MET A 16 18.45 1.08 -15.54
C MET A 16 19.65 0.47 -16.29
N ASP A 17 19.60 0.41 -17.62
CA ASP A 17 20.74 0.03 -18.46
C ASP A 17 21.53 1.24 -18.99
N SER A 18 21.09 2.45 -18.64
CA SER A 18 21.86 3.67 -18.88
C SER A 18 23.01 3.82 -17.88
N GLU A 19 24.03 4.61 -18.23
CA GLU A 19 25.20 4.90 -17.37
C GLU A 19 24.84 5.69 -16.08
N ASP A 20 23.60 6.13 -15.94
CA ASP A 20 23.15 6.92 -14.79
C ASP A 20 22.68 6.03 -13.62
N GLU A 21 23.56 5.85 -12.63
CA GLU A 21 23.27 5.14 -11.37
C GLU A 21 22.07 5.70 -10.59
N MET A 22 21.63 6.93 -10.89
CA MET A 22 20.51 7.56 -10.18
C MET A 22 19.19 6.82 -10.43
N TRP A 23 19.06 6.09 -11.54
CA TRP A 23 17.87 5.30 -11.86
C TRP A 23 17.66 4.15 -10.87
N GLU A 24 18.71 3.49 -10.43
CA GLU A 24 18.56 2.37 -9.51
C GLU A 24 18.26 2.84 -8.08
N LYS A 25 18.90 3.95 -7.66
CA LYS A 25 18.69 4.58 -6.35
C LYS A 25 17.27 5.15 -6.19
N LYS A 26 16.67 5.66 -7.28
CA LYS A 26 15.30 6.23 -7.27
C LYS A 26 14.20 5.18 -7.42
N TYR A 27 14.54 3.93 -7.72
CA TYR A 27 13.56 2.88 -7.87
C TYR A 27 13.04 2.42 -6.51
N SER A 28 11.72 2.30 -6.40
CA SER A 28 11.08 1.67 -5.25
C SER A 28 10.38 0.40 -5.74
N PRO A 29 10.89 -0.79 -5.37
CA PRO A 29 10.22 -2.04 -5.66
C PRO A 29 8.82 -2.09 -5.05
N PHE A 30 8.68 -1.63 -3.80
CA PHE A 30 7.40 -1.58 -3.11
C PHE A 30 6.35 -0.79 -3.89
N ILE A 31 6.68 0.42 -4.35
CA ILE A 31 5.70 1.24 -5.07
C ILE A 31 5.38 0.63 -6.44
N SER A 32 6.37 0.07 -7.13
CA SER A 32 6.14 -0.62 -8.42
C SER A 32 5.19 -1.80 -8.27
N ASN A 33 5.45 -2.67 -7.28
CA ASN A 33 4.60 -3.80 -6.93
C ASN A 33 3.19 -3.32 -6.53
N ARG A 34 3.10 -2.24 -5.75
CA ARG A 34 1.82 -1.67 -5.32
C ARG A 34 1.01 -1.04 -6.46
N CYS A 35 1.64 -0.58 -7.52
CA CYS A 35 0.94 -0.08 -8.70
C CYS A 35 0.50 -1.21 -9.64
N LEU A 36 1.13 -2.39 -9.56
CA LEU A 36 0.88 -3.52 -10.45
C LEU A 36 0.01 -4.63 -9.82
N TYR A 37 -0.07 -4.75 -8.49
CA TYR A 37 -0.92 -5.77 -7.84
C TYR A 37 -2.42 -5.74 -8.24
N PRO A 38 -3.05 -4.59 -8.58
CA PRO A 38 -4.50 -4.57 -8.81
C PRO A 38 -4.95 -5.36 -10.05
N PHE A 39 -4.02 -5.71 -10.93
CA PHE A 39 -4.35 -6.36 -12.20
C PHE A 39 -4.08 -7.87 -12.12
N SER A 40 -5.05 -8.66 -12.56
CA SER A 40 -4.99 -10.13 -12.52
C SER A 40 -3.89 -10.71 -13.41
N ASP A 41 -3.48 -10.00 -14.46
CA ASP A 41 -2.40 -10.42 -15.35
C ASP A 41 -1.01 -10.22 -14.76
N THR A 42 -0.86 -9.35 -13.75
CA THR A 42 0.43 -9.01 -13.14
C THR A 42 0.57 -9.45 -11.69
N ILE A 43 -0.51 -9.83 -11.02
CA ILE A 43 -0.51 -10.18 -9.59
C ILE A 43 0.49 -11.30 -9.25
N LEU A 44 0.57 -12.35 -10.07
CA LEU A 44 1.48 -13.48 -9.83
C LEU A 44 2.95 -13.04 -9.96
N LEU A 45 3.27 -12.26 -11.00
CA LEU A 45 4.62 -11.74 -11.22
C LEU A 45 5.06 -10.80 -10.09
N VAL A 46 4.13 -9.96 -9.62
CA VAL A 46 4.37 -9.05 -8.50
C VAL A 46 4.57 -9.84 -7.19
N ASN A 47 3.83 -10.93 -7.00
CA ASN A 47 3.98 -11.78 -5.83
C ASN A 47 5.38 -12.42 -5.75
N GLU A 48 5.91 -12.90 -6.89
CA GLU A 48 7.28 -13.41 -6.96
C GLU A 48 8.29 -12.33 -6.51
N MET A 49 8.18 -11.11 -7.01
CA MET A 49 9.06 -10.01 -6.57
C MET A 49 8.87 -9.62 -5.11
N ASN A 50 7.69 -9.87 -4.54
CA ASN A 50 7.43 -9.64 -3.12
C ASN A 50 8.08 -10.71 -2.22
N ILE A 51 8.09 -11.97 -2.69
CA ILE A 51 8.82 -13.06 -2.03
C ILE A 51 10.34 -12.77 -2.09
N TYR A 52 10.84 -12.41 -3.27
CA TYR A 52 12.25 -12.11 -3.50
C TYR A 52 12.59 -10.62 -3.30
N ASN A 53 12.13 -10.04 -2.19
CA ASN A 53 12.30 -8.60 -1.91
C ASN A 53 13.76 -8.16 -1.70
N GLY A 54 14.67 -9.10 -1.38
CA GLY A 54 16.09 -8.83 -1.17
C GLY A 54 16.94 -8.79 -2.44
N LEU A 55 16.35 -8.99 -3.62
CA LEU A 55 17.05 -8.88 -4.89
C LEU A 55 17.39 -7.43 -5.23
N ASP A 56 18.42 -7.24 -6.05
CA ASP A 56 18.79 -5.92 -6.55
C ASP A 56 17.63 -5.25 -7.30
N ASN A 57 17.52 -3.92 -7.12
CA ASN A 57 16.47 -3.10 -7.72
C ASN A 57 16.45 -3.24 -9.24
N LYS A 58 17.63 -3.29 -9.87
CA LYS A 58 17.77 -3.52 -11.31
C LYS A 58 17.17 -4.84 -11.75
N LEU A 59 17.43 -5.91 -11.02
CA LEU A 59 16.93 -7.25 -11.36
C LEU A 59 15.40 -7.30 -11.24
N GLN A 60 14.85 -6.74 -10.16
CA GLN A 60 13.40 -6.65 -9.97
C GLN A 60 12.72 -5.83 -11.08
N PHE A 61 13.33 -4.70 -11.47
CA PHE A 61 12.84 -3.87 -12.56
C PHE A 61 12.88 -4.60 -13.90
N GLN A 62 14.00 -5.24 -14.25
CA GLN A 62 14.15 -5.97 -15.51
C GLN A 62 13.20 -7.17 -15.59
N PHE A 63 12.99 -7.89 -14.49
CA PHE A 63 12.01 -8.98 -14.44
C PHE A 63 10.61 -8.48 -14.79
N LEU A 64 10.15 -7.40 -14.15
CA LEU A 64 8.83 -6.82 -14.41
C LEU A 64 8.74 -6.22 -15.82
N LEU A 65 9.81 -5.57 -16.30
CA LEU A 65 9.89 -4.98 -17.64
C LEU A 65 9.68 -6.03 -18.73
N ASN A 66 10.36 -7.17 -18.60
CA ASN A 66 10.36 -8.24 -19.61
C ASN A 66 9.18 -9.21 -19.48
N SER A 67 8.69 -9.45 -18.26
CA SER A 67 7.62 -10.43 -18.02
C SER A 67 6.22 -9.87 -18.28
N ILE A 68 6.00 -8.58 -17.96
CA ILE A 68 4.68 -7.97 -18.10
C ILE A 68 4.43 -7.61 -19.56
N ARG A 69 3.24 -7.86 -20.10
CA ARG A 69 2.89 -7.42 -21.47
C ARG A 69 2.57 -5.92 -21.53
N SER A 70 2.90 -5.28 -22.64
CA SER A 70 2.60 -3.85 -22.87
C SER A 70 1.09 -3.60 -22.90
N ARG A 71 0.58 -2.79 -21.98
CA ARG A 71 -0.82 -2.36 -21.86
C ARG A 71 -0.91 -1.10 -21.00
N LYS A 72 -1.86 -0.21 -21.31
CA LYS A 72 -2.19 0.92 -20.43
C LYS A 72 -2.92 0.41 -19.20
N ARG A 73 -2.26 0.47 -18.03
CA ARG A 73 -2.78 0.05 -16.73
C ARG A 73 -2.93 1.27 -15.83
N PHE A 74 -4.09 1.41 -15.20
CA PHE A 74 -4.35 2.42 -14.18
C PHE A 74 -5.30 1.84 -13.13
N ALA A 75 -4.93 1.97 -11.86
CA ALA A 75 -5.77 1.58 -10.74
C ALA A 75 -5.67 2.67 -9.67
N PRO A 76 -6.80 3.13 -9.10
CA PRO A 76 -6.77 4.07 -8.00
C PRO A 76 -6.16 3.41 -6.75
N TRP A 77 -5.52 4.20 -5.92
CA TRP A 77 -5.06 3.74 -4.62
C TRP A 77 -6.27 3.45 -3.73
N LEU A 78 -6.41 2.20 -3.29
CA LEU A 78 -7.40 1.83 -2.28
C LEU A 78 -7.08 2.58 -0.99
N LYS A 79 -7.94 3.54 -0.65
CA LYS A 79 -7.90 4.21 0.64
C LYS A 79 -8.71 3.37 1.61
N THR A 80 -8.15 3.07 2.78
CA THR A 80 -8.97 2.50 3.85
C THR A 80 -10.05 3.53 4.22
N SER A 81 -11.30 3.11 4.34
CA SER A 81 -12.29 3.93 5.02
C SER A 81 -11.82 4.09 6.47
N LYS A 82 -11.69 5.33 6.93
CA LYS A 82 -11.49 5.58 8.35
C LYS A 82 -12.77 5.17 9.05
N ILE A 83 -12.71 4.12 9.85
CA ILE A 83 -13.82 3.71 10.71
C ILE A 83 -13.88 4.75 11.82
N LYS A 84 -14.93 5.58 11.82
CA LYS A 84 -15.17 6.56 12.89
C LYS A 84 -15.21 5.82 14.23
N ASN A 85 -14.71 6.47 15.28
CA ASN A 85 -14.81 5.99 16.67
C ASN A 85 -13.97 4.77 17.04
N LEU A 86 -13.29 4.12 16.09
CA LEU A 86 -12.39 2.99 16.37
C LEU A 86 -11.24 3.40 17.32
N GLU A 87 -10.64 4.57 17.09
CA GLU A 87 -9.56 5.08 17.93
C GLU A 87 -10.03 5.37 19.36
N THR A 88 -11.25 5.89 19.54
CA THR A 88 -11.86 6.14 20.84
C THR A 88 -12.03 4.84 21.63
N ILE A 89 -12.58 3.80 21.00
CA ILE A 89 -12.76 2.47 21.63
C ILE A 89 -11.42 1.86 22.01
N LYS A 90 -10.42 1.94 21.12
CA LYS A 90 -9.07 1.46 21.40
C LYS A 90 -8.45 2.17 22.61
N LYS A 91 -8.60 3.49 22.71
CA LYS A 91 -8.07 4.28 23.83
C LYS A 91 -8.80 3.99 25.14
N TYR A 92 -10.13 3.84 25.09
CA TYR A 92 -10.94 3.63 26.30
C TYR A 92 -10.72 2.23 26.89
N PHE A 93 -10.75 1.19 26.06
CA PHE A 93 -10.67 -0.20 26.52
C PHE A 93 -9.27 -0.83 26.41
N GLY A 94 -8.32 -0.17 25.75
CA GLY A 94 -6.99 -0.74 25.49
C GLY A 94 -7.01 -1.91 24.50
N TYR A 95 -8.02 -1.95 23.61
CA TYR A 95 -8.21 -3.06 22.68
C TYR A 95 -7.31 -2.99 21.44
N SER A 96 -7.03 -4.17 20.87
CA SER A 96 -6.44 -4.31 19.54
C SER A 96 -7.44 -3.90 18.46
N ASP A 97 -6.97 -3.58 17.25
CA ASP A 97 -7.82 -3.14 16.13
C ASP A 97 -8.97 -4.10 15.83
N GLN A 98 -8.70 -5.41 15.91
CA GLN A 98 -9.70 -6.43 15.64
C GLN A 98 -10.79 -6.44 16.71
N ARG A 99 -10.42 -6.44 17.99
CA ARG A 99 -11.37 -6.38 19.10
C ARG A 99 -12.16 -5.07 19.10
N ALA A 100 -11.53 -3.95 18.75
CA ALA A 100 -12.22 -2.67 18.64
C ALA A 100 -13.29 -2.66 17.53
N LYS A 101 -13.04 -3.34 16.39
CA LYS A 101 -14.05 -3.49 15.33
C LYS A 101 -15.23 -4.36 15.75
N GLU A 102 -14.97 -5.45 16.47
CA GLU A 102 -16.01 -6.32 17.00
C GLU A 102 -16.92 -5.57 17.96
N VAL A 103 -16.32 -4.81 18.88
CA VAL A 103 -17.03 -4.02 19.89
C VAL A 103 -17.81 -2.87 19.26
N LEU A 104 -17.29 -2.23 18.21
CA LEU A 104 -17.99 -1.17 17.48
C LEU A 104 -19.35 -1.64 16.92
N ASN A 105 -19.49 -2.91 16.56
CA ASN A 105 -20.76 -3.45 16.05
C ASN A 105 -21.84 -3.63 17.14
N VAL A 106 -21.44 -3.62 18.42
CA VAL A 106 -22.33 -3.84 19.57
C VAL A 106 -22.70 -2.52 20.26
N LEU A 107 -21.80 -1.54 20.24
CA LEU A 107 -21.99 -0.25 20.89
C LEU A 107 -22.98 0.64 20.14
N LYS A 108 -23.76 1.42 20.90
CA LYS A 108 -24.57 2.51 20.35
C LYS A 108 -23.77 3.80 20.32
N ASP A 109 -24.20 4.76 19.50
CA ASP A 109 -23.57 6.08 19.40
C ASP A 109 -23.52 6.81 20.77
N GLU A 110 -24.51 6.57 21.63
CA GLU A 110 -24.57 7.09 23.00
C GLU A 110 -23.42 6.56 23.88
N ASP A 111 -23.09 5.28 23.77
CA ASP A 111 -21.98 4.66 24.53
C ASP A 111 -20.64 5.25 24.09
N ILE A 112 -20.49 5.51 22.79
CA ILE A 112 -19.29 6.11 22.22
C ILE A 112 -19.13 7.55 22.71
N SER A 113 -20.20 8.34 22.70
CA SER A 113 -20.19 9.71 23.24
C SER A 113 -19.83 9.72 24.72
N TYR A 114 -20.36 8.79 25.51
CA TYR A 114 -19.98 8.62 26.91
C TYR A 114 -18.48 8.30 27.07
N MET A 115 -17.93 7.41 26.24
CA MET A 115 -16.49 7.10 26.24
C MET A 115 -15.64 8.32 25.87
N GLU A 116 -16.08 9.13 24.91
CA GLU A 116 -15.39 10.37 24.52
C GLU A 116 -15.35 11.35 25.71
N THR A 117 -16.48 11.60 26.38
CA THR A 117 -16.51 12.47 27.57
C THR A 117 -15.62 11.97 28.72
N LYS A 118 -15.45 10.65 28.87
CA LYS A 118 -14.56 10.06 29.87
C LYS A 118 -13.09 10.10 29.48
N LEU A 119 -12.78 10.07 28.19
CA LEU A 119 -11.44 10.24 27.63
C LEU A 119 -10.99 11.71 27.63
N GLU A 120 -11.93 12.66 27.56
CA GLU A 120 -11.72 14.07 27.83
C GLU A 120 -11.40 14.30 29.31
N LYS A 121 -10.22 13.85 29.75
CA LYS A 121 -9.61 14.32 30.99
C LYS A 121 -9.14 15.74 30.74
N GLY A 122 -9.99 16.71 31.09
CA GLY A 122 -9.76 18.13 30.88
C GLY A 122 -8.33 18.56 31.18
N GLY A 123 -7.74 19.26 30.21
CA GLY A 123 -6.57 20.10 30.39
C GLY A 123 -7.03 21.56 30.40
N LYS A 124 -6.56 22.31 31.41
CA LYS A 124 -6.52 23.77 31.39
C LYS A 124 -5.25 24.19 30.63
#